data_AF-E7CA14-F1
#
_entry.id   AF-E7CA14-F1
#
_cell.length_a   1.000
_cell.length_b   1.000
_cell.length_c   1.000
_cell.angle_alpha   90.00
_cell.angle_beta   90.00
_cell.angle_gamma   90.00
#
_symmetry.space_group_name_H-M   'P 1'
#
loop_
_entity.id
_entity.type
_entity.pdbx_description
1 polymer ?
#
loop_
_entity_poly.entity_id
_entity_poly.type
_entity_poly.pdbx_seq_one_letter_code
_entity_poly.pdbx_strand_id
1 'polypeptide(L)'
;MHVSELNRMGAKIETKNKIAIINGPTSLTGAEVMATDLRASVSLVLAGLVADNRTIINRIYHLDRGYEFLEKKLKSCKAEIRRV
;
A
#
# COMPACT_ATOMS: atom_id res chain seq x y z
N MET A 1 -10.53 -3.50 -1.03
CA MET A 1 -10.66 -2.50 -2.13
C MET A 1 -9.57 -1.45 -1.92
N HIS A 2 -8.45 -1.52 -2.66
CA HIS A 2 -7.24 -0.70 -2.40
C HIS A 2 -7.17 0.58 -3.22
N VAL A 3 -8.00 0.71 -4.26
CA VAL A 3 -7.96 1.85 -5.19
C VAL A 3 -8.19 3.19 -4.48
N SER A 4 -9.17 3.25 -3.56
CA SER A 4 -9.43 4.47 -2.79
C SER A 4 -8.23 4.89 -1.96
N GLU A 5 -7.56 3.95 -1.31
CA GLU A 5 -6.37 4.20 -0.49
C GLU A 5 -5.17 4.61 -1.35
N LEU A 6 -4.97 4.01 -2.52
CA LEU A 6 -3.94 4.46 -3.47
C LEU A 6 -4.22 5.87 -3.99
N ASN A 7 -5.48 6.19 -4.27
CA ASN A 7 -5.87 7.55 -4.66
C ASN A 7 -5.64 8.56 -3.53
N ARG A 8 -5.81 8.16 -2.25
CA ARG A 8 -5.41 8.99 -1.09
C ARG A 8 -3.91 9.26 -1.04
N MET A 9 -3.10 8.35 -1.57
CA MET A 9 -1.65 8.53 -1.76
C MET A 9 -1.31 9.31 -3.03
N GLY A 10 -2.29 9.85 -3.76
CA GLY A 10 -2.06 10.66 -4.97
C GLY A 10 -2.10 9.89 -6.29
N ALA A 11 -2.39 8.58 -6.28
CA ALA A 11 -2.62 7.84 -7.51
C ALA A 11 -3.86 8.39 -8.25
N LYS A 12 -3.86 8.28 -9.58
CA LYS A 12 -5.03 8.60 -10.42
C LYS A 12 -5.59 7.33 -11.03
N ILE A 13 -6.45 6.66 -10.27
CA ILE A 13 -7.07 5.40 -10.67
C ILE A 13 -8.59 5.56 -10.67
N GLU A 14 -9.20 5.23 -11.80
CA GLU A 14 -10.65 5.18 -11.98
C GLU A 14 -11.10 3.73 -12.16
N THR A 15 -12.16 3.33 -11.45
CA THR A 15 -12.74 1.99 -11.60
C THR A 15 -14.10 2.07 -12.26
N LYS A 16 -14.29 1.32 -13.36
CA LYS A 16 -15.57 1.15 -14.04
C LYS A 16 -15.86 -0.35 -14.17
N ASN A 17 -16.85 -0.83 -13.44
CA ASN A 17 -17.19 -2.26 -13.35
C ASN A 17 -15.97 -3.12 -12.93
N LYS A 18 -15.47 -3.96 -13.84
CA LYS A 18 -14.31 -4.86 -13.63
C LYS A 18 -13.03 -4.31 -14.23
N ILE A 19 -13.03 -3.05 -14.68
CA ILE A 19 -11.89 -2.39 -15.33
C ILE A 19 -11.37 -1.31 -14.39
N ALA A 20 -10.05 -1.26 -14.23
CA ALA A 20 -9.35 -0.15 -13.57
C ALA A 20 -8.50 0.57 -14.63
N ILE A 21 -8.69 1.88 -14.76
CA ILE A 21 -7.94 2.77 -15.64
C ILE A 21 -6.97 3.55 -14.78
N ILE A 22 -5.68 3.46 -15.10
CA ILE A 22 -4.59 4.07 -14.31
C ILE A 22 -3.95 5.16 -15.16
N ASN A 23 -4.02 6.40 -14.71
CA ASN A 23 -3.46 7.56 -15.40
C ASN A 23 -2.13 7.95 -14.75
N GLY A 24 -1.03 7.35 -15.22
CA GLY A 24 0.32 7.58 -14.70
C GLY A 24 1.31 8.12 -15.75
N PRO A 25 2.54 8.46 -15.33
CA PRO A 25 3.06 8.36 -13.97
C PRO A 25 2.47 9.44 -13.04
N THR A 26 2.28 9.08 -11.76
CA THR A 26 1.91 10.01 -10.68
C THR A 26 2.84 9.76 -9.51
N SER A 27 3.39 10.82 -8.91
CA SER A 27 4.13 10.70 -7.67
C SER A 27 3.16 10.32 -6.56
N LEU A 28 3.53 9.31 -5.76
CA LEU A 28 2.77 8.95 -4.58
C LEU A 28 3.30 9.76 -3.40
N THR A 29 2.41 10.21 -2.52
CA THR A 29 2.75 10.86 -1.26
C THR A 29 2.30 9.99 -0.10
N GLY A 30 3.14 9.94 0.94
CA GLY A 30 2.89 9.22 2.16
C GLY A 30 1.61 9.69 2.83
N ALA A 31 0.77 8.74 3.18
CA ALA A 31 -0.53 8.98 3.80
C ALA A 31 -0.82 7.91 4.85
N GLU A 32 -1.82 8.19 5.69
CA GLU A 32 -2.39 7.19 6.59
C GLU A 32 -3.49 6.41 5.85
N VAL A 33 -3.25 5.13 5.60
CA VAL A 33 -4.12 4.26 4.80
C VAL A 33 -4.61 3.03 5.56
N MET A 34 -5.73 2.48 5.11
CA MET A 34 -6.41 1.37 5.79
C MET A 34 -6.30 0.07 4.98
N ALA A 35 -5.68 -0.95 5.56
CA ALA A 35 -5.68 -2.29 4.99
C ALA A 35 -7.08 -2.93 5.08
N THR A 36 -7.56 -3.47 3.96
CA THR A 36 -8.92 -4.05 3.86
C THR A 36 -8.95 -5.55 3.63
N ASP A 37 -7.92 -6.10 2.99
CA ASP A 37 -7.82 -7.51 2.62
C ASP A 37 -6.35 -7.86 2.36
N LEU A 38 -6.03 -9.15 2.24
CA LEU A 38 -4.65 -9.62 2.10
C LEU A 38 -3.92 -8.96 0.92
N ARG A 39 -4.55 -8.93 -0.26
CA ARG A 39 -3.93 -8.40 -1.48
C ARG A 39 -3.80 -6.89 -1.42
N ALA A 40 -4.88 -6.21 -1.01
CA ALA A 40 -4.87 -4.77 -0.80
C ALA A 40 -3.78 -4.33 0.18
N SER A 41 -3.58 -5.07 1.27
CA SER A 41 -2.60 -4.73 2.30
C SER A 41 -1.18 -4.69 1.72
N VAL A 42 -0.78 -5.71 0.94
CA VAL A 42 0.55 -5.74 0.32
C VAL A 42 0.69 -4.68 -0.76
N SER A 43 -0.36 -4.45 -1.56
CA SER A 43 -0.34 -3.36 -2.55
C SER A 43 -0.04 -2.00 -1.91
N LEU A 44 -0.61 -1.72 -0.74
CA LEU A 44 -0.34 -0.48 0.00
C LEU A 44 1.06 -0.45 0.61
N VAL A 45 1.60 -1.59 1.05
CA VAL A 45 3.01 -1.67 1.48
C VAL A 45 3.93 -1.29 0.34
N LEU A 46 3.74 -1.87 -0.85
CA LEU A 46 4.57 -1.55 -2.02
C LEU A 46 4.42 -0.09 -2.45
N ALA A 47 3.21 0.45 -2.43
CA ALA A 47 2.97 1.86 -2.70
C ALA A 47 3.70 2.77 -1.70
N GLY A 48 3.69 2.41 -0.41
CA GLY A 48 4.37 3.15 0.64
C GLY A 48 5.89 3.14 0.55
N LEU A 49 6.49 2.12 -0.09
CA LEU A 49 7.94 2.06 -0.32
C LEU A 49 8.42 3.01 -1.42
N VAL A 50 7.53 3.44 -2.32
CA VAL A 50 7.84 4.33 -3.45
C VAL A 50 7.33 5.75 -3.20
N ALA A 51 6.42 5.94 -2.23
CA ALA A 51 5.84 7.23 -1.93
C ALA A 51 6.84 8.19 -1.25
N ASP A 52 6.72 9.47 -1.56
CA ASP A 52 7.44 10.54 -0.89
C ASP A 52 6.90 10.71 0.53
N ASN A 53 7.77 10.90 1.53
CA ASN A 53 7.41 10.98 2.95
C ASN A 53 6.90 9.66 3.55
N ARG A 54 6.31 9.75 4.74
CA ARG A 54 5.95 8.58 5.55
C ARG A 54 4.54 8.08 5.26
N THR A 55 4.41 6.80 4.96
CA THR A 55 3.12 6.09 4.89
C THR A 55 2.84 5.34 6.20
N ILE A 56 1.62 5.39 6.70
CA ILE A 56 1.17 4.61 7.87
C ILE A 56 0.05 3.68 7.42
N ILE A 57 0.22 2.37 7.61
CA ILE A 57 -0.78 1.38 7.20
C ILE A 57 -1.43 0.79 8.45
N ASN A 58 -2.72 1.05 8.61
CA ASN A 58 -3.52 0.59 9.73
C ASN A 58 -4.29 -0.69 9.39
N ARG A 59 -4.79 -1.38 10.43
CA ARG A 59 -5.64 -2.59 10.31
C ARG A 59 -4.97 -3.74 9.54
N ILE A 60 -3.71 -4.01 9.83
CA ILE A 60 -2.88 -5.04 9.14
C ILE A 60 -3.22 -6.50 9.49
N TYR A 61 -4.33 -6.79 10.17
CA TYR A 61 -4.73 -8.15 10.58
C TYR A 61 -4.82 -9.14 9.41
N HIS A 62 -5.24 -8.67 8.23
CA HIS A 62 -5.26 -9.50 7.02
C HIS A 62 -3.87 -9.79 6.47
N LEU A 63 -2.95 -8.84 6.58
CA LEU A 63 -1.56 -8.99 6.15
C LEU A 63 -0.88 -10.09 6.95
N ASP A 64 -1.06 -10.07 8.27
CA ASP A 64 -0.46 -11.03 9.21
C ASP A 64 -0.90 -12.47 8.96
N ARG A 65 -2.15 -12.63 8.51
CA ARG A 65 -2.71 -13.94 8.20
C ARG A 65 -2.13 -14.56 6.93
N GLY A 66 -1.56 -13.78 6.02
CA GLY A 66 -1.08 -14.27 4.73
C GLY A 66 0.40 -14.05 4.45
N TYR A 67 1.07 -13.19 5.21
CA TYR A 67 2.51 -12.95 5.09
C TYR A 67 3.20 -13.03 6.43
N GLU A 68 3.99 -14.09 6.58
CA GLU A 68 4.84 -14.27 7.76
C GLU A 68 6.04 -13.32 7.71
N PHE A 69 6.20 -12.52 8.78
CA PHE A 69 7.31 -11.59 9.01
C PHE A 69 7.67 -10.73 7.78
N LEU A 70 6.66 -10.17 7.11
CA LEU A 70 6.85 -9.38 5.89
C LEU A 70 7.84 -8.23 6.10
N GLU A 71 7.74 -7.53 7.23
CA GLU A 71 8.62 -6.42 7.58
C GLU A 71 10.09 -6.85 7.70
N LYS A 72 10.36 -8.07 8.18
CA LYS A 72 11.74 -8.59 8.28
C LYS A 72 12.29 -8.90 6.89
N LYS A 73 11.48 -9.52 6.03
CA LYS A 73 11.85 -9.85 4.65
C LYS A 73 12.14 -8.57 3.85
N LEU A 74 11.27 -7.57 3.95
CA LEU A 74 11.49 -6.29 3.27
C LEU A 74 12.70 -5.53 3.84
N LYS A 75 12.91 -5.53 5.16
CA LYS A 75 14.14 -4.96 5.76
C LYS A 75 15.42 -5.64 5.27
N SER A 76 15.39 -6.96 5.02
CA SER A 76 16.54 -7.67 4.44
C SER A 76 16.85 -7.19 3.02
N CYS A 77 15.86 -6.65 2.32
CA CYS A 77 15.99 -5.96 1.04
C CYS A 77 16.26 -4.45 1.20
N LYS A 78 16.67 -3.99 2.39
CA LYS A 78 16.98 -2.59 2.72
C LYS A 78 15.78 -1.63 2.69
N ALA A 79 14.55 -2.15 2.74
CA ALA A 79 13.37 -1.30 2.84
C ALA A 79 13.30 -0.60 4.21
N GLU A 80 13.03 0.70 4.21
CA GLU A 80 12.76 1.46 5.43
C GLU A 80 11.30 1.26 5.87
N ILE A 81 11.08 0.21 6.66
CA ILE A 81 9.76 -0.13 7.18
C ILE A 81 9.86 -0.48 8.67
N ARG A 82 8.86 -0.09 9.47
CA ARG A 82 8.81 -0.46 10.88
C ARG A 82 7.38 -0.80 11.28
N ARG A 83 7.26 -1.85 12.08
CA ARG A 83 6.04 -2.25 12.76
C ARG A 83 6.01 -1.64 14.16
N VAL A 84 4.88 -1.06 14.55
CA VAL A 84 4.62 -0.41 15.84
C VAL A 84 3.51 -1.15 16.54
#